data_AF-A0A0A9E9L6-F1
#
_entry.id   AF-A0A0A9E9L6-F1
#
_cell.length_a   1.000
_cell.length_b   1.000
_cell.length_c   1.000
_cell.angle_alpha   90.00
_cell.angle_beta   90.00
_cell.angle_gamma   90.00
#
_symmetry.space_group_name_H-M   'P 1'
#
loop_
_entity.id
_entity.type
_entity.pdbx_description
1 polymer ?
#
loop_
_entity_poly.entity_id
_entity_poly.type
_entity_poly.pdbx_seq_one_letter_code
_entity_poly.pdbx_strand_id
1 'polypeptide(L)'
;MPETIDENMLKKRKLPFGLALGGGSIAEEEPQLHLHCKQMILPDVSAAMQQLQSSDADHDFSDLEKLNFVAPLPLHMRLSWEILKSVGK
;
A
#
# COMPACT_ATOMS: atom_id res chain seq x y z
N MET A 1 -9.86 -10.93 20.65
CA MET A 1 -8.88 -10.79 19.55
C MET A 1 -9.64 -11.02 18.25
N PRO A 2 -9.54 -10.15 17.23
CA PRO A 2 -10.26 -10.38 15.98
C PRO A 2 -9.67 -11.63 15.30
N GLU A 3 -10.54 -12.58 14.91
CA GLU A 3 -10.23 -13.95 14.50
C GLU A 3 -9.49 -14.11 13.15
N THR A 4 -8.72 -13.12 12.68
CA THR A 4 -8.13 -13.14 11.33
C THR A 4 -6.64 -12.79 11.26
N ILE A 5 -5.94 -12.68 12.39
CA ILE A 5 -4.51 -12.35 12.38
C ILE A 5 -3.74 -13.60 12.84
N ASP A 6 -3.01 -14.21 11.92
CA ASP A 6 -2.06 -15.28 12.25
C ASP A 6 -1.02 -14.72 13.24
N GLU A 7 -0.90 -15.35 14.41
CA GLU A 7 0.09 -15.04 15.45
C GLU A 7 1.53 -14.96 14.89
N ASN A 8 1.83 -15.67 13.80
CA ASN A 8 3.12 -15.57 13.12
C ASN A 8 3.37 -14.22 12.45
N MET A 9 2.32 -13.51 12.03
CA MET A 9 2.39 -12.19 11.40
C MET A 9 2.62 -11.07 12.42
N LEU A 10 2.31 -11.30 13.69
CA LEU A 10 2.49 -10.32 14.77
C LEU A 10 3.97 -10.15 15.16
N LYS A 11 4.78 -11.19 15.01
CA LYS A 11 6.19 -11.17 15.40
C LYS A 11 7.02 -10.43 14.34
N LYS A 12 7.75 -9.39 14.77
CA LYS A 12 8.75 -8.69 13.96
C LYS A 12 9.78 -9.69 13.43
N ARG A 13 9.89 -9.84 12.11
CA ARG A 13 10.85 -10.72 11.42
C ARG A 13 11.54 -9.93 10.31
N LYS A 14 12.85 -10.12 10.16
CA LYS A 14 13.58 -9.60 9.01
C LYS A 14 13.43 -10.58 7.85
N LEU A 15 12.98 -10.06 6.72
CA LEU A 15 12.91 -10.74 5.44
C LEU A 15 14.17 -10.40 4.61
N PRO A 16 14.44 -11.14 3.52
CA PRO A 16 15.51 -10.79 2.59
C PRO A 16 15.39 -9.35 2.06
N PHE A 17 16.50 -8.82 1.54
CA PHE A 17 16.57 -7.46 0.97
C PHE A 17 16.25 -6.32 1.96
N GLY A 18 16.43 -6.57 3.27
CA GLY A 18 16.19 -5.55 4.29
C GLY A 18 14.71 -5.27 4.59
N LEU A 19 13.81 -6.10 4.05
CA LEU A 19 12.39 -6.01 4.33
C LEU A 19 12.12 -6.47 5.77
N ALA A 20 11.10 -5.90 6.41
CA ALA A 20 10.65 -6.32 7.74
C ALA A 20 9.17 -6.67 7.68
N LEU A 21 8.79 -7.74 8.37
CA LEU A 21 7.43 -8.23 8.48
C LEU A 21 6.99 -8.19 9.95
N GLY A 22 5.79 -7.68 10.21
CA GLY A 22 5.26 -7.54 11.56
C GLY A 22 5.93 -6.43 12.39
N GLY A 23 5.38 -6.22 13.58
CA GLY A 23 5.79 -5.13 14.48
C GLY A 23 5.41 -3.72 13.99
N GLY A 24 5.75 -2.69 14.76
CA GLY A 24 5.54 -1.28 14.42
C GLY A 24 4.15 -0.74 14.73
N SER A 25 3.34 -1.47 15.49
CA SER A 25 2.05 -0.96 15.99
C SER A 25 2.25 0.13 17.05
N ILE A 26 1.20 0.91 17.34
CA ILE A 26 1.25 1.97 18.37
C ILE A 26 1.46 1.47 19.80
N ALA A 27 1.29 0.17 20.05
CA ALA A 27 1.48 -0.43 21.37
C ALA A 27 2.90 -0.96 21.60
N GLU A 28 3.76 -0.92 20.57
CA GLU A 28 5.15 -1.36 20.67
C GLU A 28 6.09 -0.23 21.08
N GLU A 29 7.25 -0.59 21.63
CA GLU A 29 8.29 0.37 22.04
C GLU A 29 8.83 1.20 20.87
N GLU A 30 8.87 0.61 19.67
CA GLU A 30 9.33 1.25 18.43
C GLU A 30 8.19 1.26 17.38
N PRO A 31 7.23 2.20 17.47
CA PRO A 31 6.18 2.32 16.47
C PRO A 31 6.75 2.73 15.10
N GLN A 32 6.15 2.23 14.02
CA GLN A 32 6.47 2.65 12.66
C GLN A 32 5.69 3.91 12.27
N LEU A 33 6.10 4.57 11.19
CA LEU A 33 5.34 5.69 10.63
C LEU A 33 4.02 5.20 10.02
N HIS A 34 2.90 5.67 10.56
CA HIS A 34 1.54 5.39 10.07
C HIS A 34 1.16 6.25 8.86
N LEU A 35 1.95 6.20 7.79
CA LEU A 35 1.66 6.87 6.51
C LEU A 35 1.62 5.83 5.38
N HIS A 36 0.46 5.66 4.76
CA HIS A 36 0.25 4.66 3.71
C HIS A 36 -0.28 5.29 2.42
N CYS A 37 0.38 5.00 1.31
CA CYS A 37 -0.15 5.32 -0.02
C CYS A 37 -1.27 4.33 -0.35
N LYS A 38 -2.51 4.67 0.01
CA LYS A 38 -3.68 3.81 -0.17
C LYS A 38 -4.05 3.60 -1.64
N GLN A 39 -3.98 4.65 -2.43
CA GLN A 39 -4.48 4.66 -3.79
C GLN A 39 -3.62 5.56 -4.67
N MET A 40 -3.40 5.12 -5.91
CA MET A 40 -2.72 5.90 -6.94
C MET A 40 -3.50 5.75 -8.25
N ILE A 41 -3.78 6.86 -8.91
CA ILE A 41 -4.44 6.89 -10.22
C ILE A 41 -3.41 7.43 -11.21
N LEU A 42 -3.04 6.60 -12.19
CA LEU A 42 -2.03 6.94 -13.19
C LEU A 42 -2.58 6.71 -14.59
N PRO A 43 -2.14 7.48 -15.61
CA PRO A 43 -2.43 7.14 -17.00
C PRO A 43 -1.74 5.81 -17.37
N ASP A 44 -2.34 5.05 -18.27
CA ASP A 44 -1.72 3.86 -18.84
C ASP A 44 -0.53 4.24 -19.73
N VAL A 45 0.66 4.20 -19.13
CA VAL A 45 1.92 4.49 -19.82
C VAL A 45 2.20 3.46 -20.92
N SER A 46 1.74 2.22 -20.79
CA SER A 46 1.92 1.21 -21.84
C SER A 46 1.17 1.61 -23.11
N ALA A 47 -0.08 2.06 -22.96
CA ALA A 47 -0.87 2.60 -24.07
C ALA A 47 -0.22 3.86 -24.67
N ALA A 48 0.30 4.77 -23.84
CA ALA A 48 1.03 5.95 -24.31
C ALA A 48 2.26 5.59 -25.14
N MET A 49 3.04 4.58 -24.72
CA MET A 49 4.22 4.12 -25.45
C MET A 49 3.86 3.49 -26.81
N GLN A 50 2.72 2.83 -26.93
CA GLN A 50 2.23 2.30 -28.20
C GLN A 50 1.83 3.42 -29.17
N GLN A 51 1.16 4.46 -28.68
CA GLN A 51 0.81 5.64 -29.48
C GLN A 51 2.06 6.35 -30.00
N LEU A 52 3.10 6.50 -29.16
CA LEU A 52 4.39 7.09 -29.53
C LEU A 52 5.14 6.36 -30.66
N GLN A 53 4.84 5.08 -30.89
CA GLN A 53 5.45 4.29 -31.97
C GLN A 53 4.69 4.42 -33.29
N SER A 54 3.50 5.02 -33.28
CA SER A 54 2.73 5.30 -34.48
C SER A 54 3.28 6.54 -35.20
N SER A 55 3.13 6.60 -36.53
CA SER A 55 3.76 7.64 -37.36
C SER A 55 3.06 9.01 -37.32
N ASP A 56 2.06 9.19 -36.44
CA ASP A 56 1.32 10.45 -36.33
C ASP A 56 2.13 11.52 -35.60
N ALA A 57 2.08 12.75 -36.10
CA ALA A 57 2.89 13.86 -35.60
C ALA A 57 2.28 14.60 -34.40
N ASP A 58 1.03 14.28 -34.04
CA ASP A 58 0.29 14.94 -32.96
C ASP A 58 -0.32 13.86 -32.03
N HIS A 59 0.34 13.57 -30.92
CA HIS A 59 -0.13 12.59 -29.95
C HIS A 59 -0.86 13.30 -28.81
N ASP A 60 -2.18 13.13 -28.78
CA ASP A 60 -3.01 13.52 -27.64
C ASP A 60 -3.10 12.36 -26.64
N PHE A 61 -2.62 12.59 -25.43
CA PHE A 61 -2.64 11.63 -24.31
C PHE A 61 -3.76 11.92 -23.30
N SER A 62 -4.61 12.92 -23.55
CA SER A 62 -5.68 13.30 -22.64
C SER A 62 -6.72 12.20 -22.43
N ASP A 63 -6.90 11.35 -23.44
CA ASP A 63 -7.85 10.22 -23.48
C ASP A 63 -7.28 8.89 -22.97
N LEU A 64 -6.05 8.88 -22.43
CA LEU A 64 -5.46 7.64 -21.89
C LEU A 64 -6.29 7.05 -20.76
N GLU A 65 -6.39 5.71 -20.76
CA GLU A 65 -7.04 4.98 -19.67
C GLU A 65 -6.36 5.31 -18.34
N LYS A 66 -7.17 5.53 -17.30
CA LYS A 66 -6.70 5.81 -15.95
C LYS A 66 -6.67 4.51 -15.15
N LEU A 67 -5.48 3.98 -14.92
CA LEU A 67 -5.25 2.80 -14.10
C LEU A 67 -5.36 3.16 -12.62
N ASN A 68 -6.19 2.42 -11.89
CA ASN A 68 -6.44 2.62 -10.46
C ASN A 68 -5.75 1.54 -9.62
N PHE A 69 -4.70 1.92 -8.90
CA PHE A 69 -3.94 1.04 -8.02
C PHE A 69 -4.38 1.25 -6.58
N VAL A 70 -4.88 0.21 -5.92
CA VAL A 70 -5.35 0.28 -4.52
C VAL A 70 -4.58 -0.74 -3.68
N ALA A 71 -3.80 -0.25 -2.73
CA ALA A 71 -3.03 -1.10 -1.82
C ALA A 71 -3.85 -1.45 -0.55
N PRO A 72 -3.74 -2.68 -0.02
CA PRO A 72 -4.32 -3.01 1.29
C PRO A 72 -3.59 -2.25 2.40
N LEU A 73 -4.28 -2.01 3.53
CA LEU A 73 -3.67 -1.35 4.69
C LEU A 73 -2.60 -2.29 5.31
N PRO A 74 -1.37 -1.81 5.55
CA PRO A 74 -0.32 -2.60 6.20
C PRO A 74 -0.74 -3.12 7.58
N LEU A 75 -0.19 -4.27 7.96
CA LEU A 75 -0.59 -4.97 9.18
C LEU A 75 -0.42 -4.09 10.44
N HIS A 76 0.71 -3.41 10.60
CA HIS A 76 0.98 -2.59 11.78
C HIS A 76 -0.03 -1.44 11.95
N MET A 77 -0.46 -0.83 10.85
CA MET A 77 -1.50 0.20 10.86
C MET A 77 -2.86 -0.38 11.18
N ARG A 78 -3.18 -1.57 10.66
CA ARG A 78 -4.43 -2.28 10.97
C ARG A 78 -4.52 -2.64 12.45
N LEU A 79 -3.45 -3.19 13.02
CA LEU A 79 -3.38 -3.49 14.46
C LEU A 79 -3.56 -2.23 15.29
N SER A 80 -2.89 -1.15 14.92
CA SER A 80 -3.00 0.14 15.61
C SER A 80 -4.42 0.69 15.57
N TRP A 81 -5.11 0.54 14.43
CA TRP A 81 -6.50 0.93 14.27
C TRP A 81 -7.44 0.13 15.19
N GLU A 82 -7.26 -1.18 15.28
CA GLU A 82 -8.06 -2.02 16.19
C GLU A 82 -7.81 -1.69 17.67
N ILE A 83 -6.58 -1.35 18.04
CA ILE A 83 -6.24 -0.89 19.40
C ILE A 83 -6.98 0.42 19.71
N LEU A 84 -6.87 1.42 18.82
CA LEU A 84 -7.53 2.73 19.04
C LEU A 84 -9.06 2.60 19.12
N LYS A 85 -9.65 1.74 18.29
CA LYS A 85 -11.09 1.42 18.35
C LYS A 85 -11.52 0.76 19.65
N SER A 86 -10.62 0.01 20.29
CA SER A 86 -10.90 -0.69 21.54
C SER A 86 -10.77 0.22 22.77
N VAL A 87 -9.96 1.29 22.69
CA VAL A 87 -9.80 2.29 23.77
C VAL A 87 -10.98 3.28 23.83
N GLY A 88 -11.67 3.51 22.71
CA GLY A 88 -12.83 4.40 22.63
C GLY A 88 -14.17 3.77 23.02
N LYS A 89 -14.18 2.55 23.56
CA LYS A 89 -15.37 1.85 24.08
C LYS A 89 -15.31 1.79 25.59
#